data_AF-A0AB36E3M8-F1
#
_entry.id   AF-A0AB36E3M8-F1
#
_cell.length_a   1.000
_cell.length_b   1.000
_cell.length_c   1.000
_cell.angle_alpha   90.00
_cell.angle_beta   90.00
_cell.angle_gamma   90.00
#
_symmetry.space_group_name_H-M   'P 1'
#
loop_
_entity.id
_entity.type
_entity.pdbx_description
1 polymer ?
#
loop_
_entity_poly.entity_id
_entity_poly.type
_entity_poly.pdbx_seq_one_letter_code
_entity_poly.pdbx_strand_id
1 'polypeptide(L)'
;MVLFYNAPTKTPQRKKTQTATITNLDYQGLGVAKVAGKTWFIENGLPEENVQFVVSEEKRQYGIGKAVKWQNKSPIRREPLCSFYGQCGGCQMQHIVIEAQRQTKQRALLHQLWKIAPDLQMELMIADDEWHYRRRAKFSLQYSTVTKSVEFGFRQQQSNQLVAVTDCPILVPQLSQLLSPLRELFQLWQQPKRLGHIELVAADNGVALLLRHLGSLSATDEQNLRQFATQHQLMLFVSEADNQVANWTSQHPYYQLGQLQLQFDVRDFIQVNPIINQRMVQTALAWLELSAKDRVLDLFCGMGNFSLPLAQYAEYVVGIEGVADMVSKVSANAARNQMRNVAFYQTDLSASFADKAWAAEHFNKVLLDPPRAGALFALNHIVELQPERILYVSCNPATLVRDIQILVEHGYRLVKAAMIDMFPQTGHMESMVLLVK
;
A
#
# COMPACT_ATOMS: atom_id res chain seq x y z
N MET A 1 29.38 -51.58 -2.00
CA MET A 1 29.23 -50.86 -3.29
C MET A 1 28.25 -49.73 -3.04
N VAL A 2 28.74 -48.51 -2.85
CA VAL A 2 27.91 -47.33 -2.50
C VAL A 2 27.36 -46.76 -3.79
N LEU A 3 26.03 -46.79 -3.95
CA LEU A 3 25.34 -46.19 -5.09
C LEU A 3 25.24 -44.68 -4.86
N PHE A 4 26.06 -43.92 -5.58
CA PHE A 4 25.93 -42.48 -5.68
C PHE A 4 24.65 -42.14 -6.47
N TYR A 5 23.65 -41.62 -5.79
CA TYR A 5 22.46 -41.06 -6.42
C TYR A 5 22.79 -39.65 -6.94
N ASN A 6 23.22 -39.56 -8.20
CA ASN A 6 23.31 -38.27 -8.89
C ASN A 6 21.90 -37.81 -9.24
N ALA A 7 21.45 -36.71 -8.63
CA ALA A 7 20.21 -36.04 -9.01
C ALA A 7 20.31 -35.62 -10.50
N PRO A 8 19.29 -35.89 -11.33
CA PRO A 8 19.35 -35.55 -12.74
C PRO A 8 19.41 -34.03 -12.91
N THR A 9 20.46 -33.56 -13.59
CA THR A 9 20.59 -32.18 -14.06
C THR A 9 19.45 -31.90 -15.04
N LYS A 10 18.49 -31.07 -14.62
CA LYS A 10 17.40 -30.60 -15.49
C LYS A 10 18.00 -29.85 -16.68
N THR A 11 17.89 -30.43 -17.87
CA THR A 11 18.13 -29.74 -19.13
C THR A 11 17.18 -28.54 -19.23
N PRO A 12 17.64 -27.32 -19.57
CA PRO A 12 16.74 -26.18 -19.67
C PRO A 12 15.76 -26.40 -20.83
N GLN A 13 14.50 -26.71 -20.51
CA GLN A 13 13.42 -26.72 -21.49
C GLN A 13 13.34 -25.33 -22.14
N ARG A 14 13.44 -25.29 -23.48
CA ARG A 14 13.20 -24.07 -24.24
C ARG A 14 11.81 -23.53 -23.86
N LYS A 15 11.77 -22.37 -23.22
CA LYS A 15 10.50 -21.75 -22.85
C LYS A 15 9.68 -21.49 -24.12
N LYS A 16 8.45 -21.99 -24.14
CA LYS A 16 7.52 -21.86 -25.27
C LYS A 16 7.31 -20.37 -25.57
N THR A 17 7.50 -19.98 -26.83
CA THR A 17 7.23 -18.60 -27.28
C THR A 17 5.99 -18.58 -28.16
N GLN A 18 5.24 -17.48 -28.10
CA GLN A 18 4.06 -17.21 -28.90
C GLN A 18 4.06 -15.75 -29.35
N THR A 19 3.22 -15.42 -30.33
CA THR A 19 3.00 -14.07 -30.82
C THR A 19 1.57 -13.63 -30.56
N ALA A 20 1.37 -12.35 -30.25
CA ALA A 20 0.05 -11.78 -30.03
C ALA A 20 0.03 -10.29 -30.36
N THR A 21 -1.14 -9.82 -30.80
CA THR A 21 -1.49 -8.39 -30.82
C THR A 21 -2.21 -8.07 -29.51
N ILE A 22 -1.68 -7.11 -28.76
CA ILE A 22 -2.29 -6.67 -27.49
C ILE A 22 -3.48 -5.77 -27.80
N THR A 23 -4.63 -6.06 -27.20
CA THR A 23 -5.88 -5.34 -27.44
C THR A 23 -6.18 -4.28 -26.40
N ASN A 24 -5.84 -4.54 -25.13
CA ASN A 24 -6.14 -3.67 -24.01
C ASN A 24 -5.21 -3.94 -22.83
N LEU A 25 -5.34 -3.14 -21.77
CA LEU A 25 -4.71 -3.39 -20.47
C LEU A 25 -5.77 -3.88 -19.48
N ASP A 26 -5.36 -4.78 -18.59
CA ASP A 26 -6.07 -5.02 -17.34
C ASP A 26 -5.72 -3.94 -16.29
N TYR A 27 -6.38 -3.99 -15.13
CA TYR A 27 -6.16 -3.00 -14.07
C TYR A 27 -4.76 -3.07 -13.42
N GLN A 28 -4.05 -4.19 -13.60
CA GLN A 28 -2.68 -4.40 -13.12
C GLN A 28 -1.63 -3.98 -14.15
N GLY A 29 -2.07 -3.48 -15.31
CA GLY A 29 -1.17 -3.01 -16.38
C GLY A 29 -0.61 -4.16 -17.22
N LEU A 30 -1.24 -5.34 -17.16
CA LEU A 30 -0.91 -6.46 -18.04
C LEU A 30 -1.62 -6.28 -19.37
N GLY A 31 -0.89 -6.48 -20.47
CA GLY A 31 -1.45 -6.53 -21.81
C GLY A 31 -2.39 -7.71 -21.94
N VAL A 32 -3.59 -7.49 -22.43
CA VAL A 32 -4.58 -8.53 -22.69
C VAL A 32 -4.60 -8.81 -24.19
N ALA A 33 -4.56 -10.08 -24.56
CA ALA A 33 -4.68 -10.53 -25.93
C ALA A 33 -5.51 -11.82 -26.03
N LYS A 34 -6.01 -12.15 -27.22
CA LYS A 34 -6.60 -13.46 -27.52
C LYS A 34 -5.76 -14.19 -28.55
N VAL A 35 -5.32 -15.41 -28.23
CA VAL A 35 -4.57 -16.28 -29.14
C VAL A 35 -5.33 -17.61 -29.24
N ALA A 36 -5.78 -17.96 -30.44
CA ALA A 36 -6.59 -19.15 -30.69
C ALA A 36 -7.78 -19.31 -29.73
N GLY A 37 -8.50 -18.20 -29.47
CA GLY A 37 -9.66 -18.16 -28.57
C GLY A 37 -9.36 -18.13 -27.07
N LYS A 38 -8.11 -18.33 -26.65
CA LYS A 38 -7.67 -18.24 -25.24
C LYS A 38 -7.23 -16.82 -24.89
N THR A 39 -7.64 -16.33 -23.72
CA THR A 39 -7.19 -15.03 -23.18
C THR A 39 -5.78 -15.13 -22.60
N TRP A 40 -4.91 -14.17 -22.91
CA TRP A 40 -3.54 -14.09 -22.40
C TRP A 40 -3.32 -12.77 -21.68
N PHE A 41 -2.71 -12.84 -20.50
CA PHE A 41 -2.20 -11.70 -19.75
C PHE A 41 -0.68 -11.63 -19.93
N ILE A 42 -0.21 -10.55 -20.54
CA ILE A 42 1.16 -10.41 -21.05
C ILE A 42 1.82 -9.23 -20.35
N GLU A 43 2.73 -9.52 -19.43
CA GLU A 43 3.58 -8.52 -18.78
C GLU A 43 4.41 -7.79 -19.84
N ASN A 44 4.55 -6.47 -19.69
CA ASN A 44 5.30 -5.60 -20.60
C ASN A 44 4.75 -5.55 -22.04
N GLY A 45 3.51 -5.96 -22.27
CA GLY A 45 2.78 -5.75 -23.53
C GLY A 45 1.76 -4.64 -23.38
N LEU A 46 1.72 -3.70 -24.34
CA LEU A 46 0.80 -2.56 -24.34
C LEU A 46 -0.15 -2.61 -25.54
N PRO A 47 -1.35 -2.00 -25.45
CA PRO A 47 -2.32 -1.98 -26.55
C PRO A 47 -1.69 -1.54 -27.86
N GLU A 48 -2.16 -2.17 -28.94
CA GLU A 48 -1.70 -1.98 -30.33
C GLU A 48 -0.32 -2.58 -30.64
N GLU A 49 0.39 -3.14 -29.66
CA GLU A 49 1.67 -3.80 -29.90
C GLU A 49 1.50 -5.23 -30.43
N ASN A 50 2.31 -5.57 -31.43
CA ASN A 50 2.54 -6.94 -31.85
C ASN A 50 3.82 -7.44 -31.18
N VAL A 51 3.65 -8.40 -30.27
CA VAL A 51 4.74 -8.88 -29.42
C VAL A 51 4.99 -10.37 -29.60
N GLN A 52 6.26 -10.76 -29.49
CA GLN A 52 6.62 -12.13 -29.14
C GLN A 52 6.75 -12.20 -27.62
N PHE A 53 6.06 -13.15 -27.00
CA PHE A 53 6.08 -13.35 -25.55
C PHE A 53 6.49 -14.77 -25.19
N VAL A 54 7.13 -14.89 -24.02
CA VAL A 54 7.47 -16.18 -23.40
C VAL A 54 6.31 -16.59 -22.50
N VAL A 55 5.85 -17.83 -22.64
CA VAL A 55 4.81 -18.39 -21.78
C VAL A 55 5.39 -18.65 -20.39
N SER A 56 4.77 -18.06 -19.38
CA SER A 56 5.09 -18.26 -17.96
C SER A 56 4.16 -19.31 -17.34
N GLU A 57 2.87 -19.22 -17.63
CA GLU A 57 1.85 -20.17 -17.15
C GLU A 57 0.77 -20.36 -18.23
N GLU A 58 0.27 -21.58 -18.38
CA GLU A 58 -0.82 -21.86 -19.32
C GLU A 58 -1.89 -22.71 -18.63
N LYS A 59 -3.10 -22.15 -18.49
CA LYS A 59 -4.29 -22.84 -17.98
C LYS A 59 -5.27 -23.11 -19.13
N ARG A 60 -6.40 -23.74 -18.78
CA ARG A 60 -7.48 -24.04 -19.74
C ARG A 60 -8.10 -22.76 -20.31
N GLN A 61 -8.45 -21.80 -19.45
CA GLN A 61 -9.21 -20.60 -19.82
C GLN A 61 -8.32 -19.37 -20.10
N TYR A 62 -7.12 -19.34 -19.55
CA TYR A 62 -6.20 -18.22 -19.72
C TYR A 62 -4.74 -18.67 -19.73
N GLY A 63 -3.85 -17.79 -20.19
CA GLY A 63 -2.42 -17.93 -20.05
C GLY A 63 -1.77 -16.65 -19.53
N ILE A 64 -0.56 -16.79 -18.99
CA ILE A 64 0.29 -15.69 -18.52
C ILE A 64 1.60 -15.76 -19.27
N GLY A 65 2.09 -14.62 -19.74
CA GLY A 65 3.38 -14.52 -20.39
C GLY A 65 4.06 -13.18 -20.17
N LYS A 66 5.27 -13.04 -20.70
CA LYS A 66 6.06 -11.81 -20.68
C LYS A 66 6.54 -11.47 -22.07
N ALA A 67 6.25 -10.28 -22.54
CA ALA A 67 6.73 -9.78 -23.83
C ALA A 67 8.27 -9.66 -23.80
N VAL A 68 8.92 -10.20 -24.83
CA VAL A 68 10.39 -10.21 -24.98
C VAL A 68 10.88 -9.60 -26.28
N LYS A 69 10.01 -9.48 -27.30
CA LYS A 69 10.29 -8.73 -28.53
C LYS A 69 9.04 -7.98 -28.98
N TRP A 70 9.25 -6.78 -29.50
CA TRP A 70 8.21 -5.89 -30.01
C TRP A 70 8.48 -5.63 -31.49
N GLN A 71 7.49 -5.91 -32.34
CA GLN A 71 7.55 -5.56 -33.76
C GLN A 71 7.22 -4.08 -33.98
N ASN A 72 6.31 -3.55 -33.16
CA ASN A 72 5.98 -2.14 -33.03
C ASN A 72 5.82 -1.79 -31.55
N LYS A 73 6.00 -0.50 -31.22
CA LYS A 73 5.83 0.03 -29.86
C LYS A 73 4.60 0.93 -29.81
N SER A 74 3.84 0.82 -28.73
CA SER A 74 2.66 1.66 -28.46
C SER A 74 3.08 3.11 -28.18
N PRO A 75 2.27 4.12 -28.55
CA PRO A 75 2.55 5.52 -28.20
C PRO A 75 2.53 5.79 -26.69
N ILE A 76 1.81 4.96 -25.92
CA ILE A 76 1.79 5.05 -24.45
C ILE A 76 2.95 4.31 -23.78
N ARG A 77 3.87 3.74 -24.56
CA ARG A 77 5.10 3.13 -24.05
C ARG A 77 6.10 4.22 -23.67
N ARG A 78 6.77 4.03 -22.54
CA ARG A 78 7.97 4.78 -22.19
C ARG A 78 9.09 3.84 -21.71
N GLU A 79 10.29 4.38 -21.67
CA GLU A 79 11.41 3.71 -21.01
C GLU A 79 11.25 3.83 -19.48
N PRO A 80 11.35 2.73 -18.73
CA PRO A 80 11.33 2.79 -17.26
C PRO A 80 12.48 3.63 -16.70
N LEU A 81 12.18 4.48 -15.71
CA LEU A 81 13.19 5.31 -15.04
C LEU A 81 14.10 4.48 -14.13
N CYS A 82 13.56 3.44 -13.48
CA CYS A 82 14.31 2.59 -12.57
C CYS A 82 15.10 1.52 -13.33
N SER A 83 16.42 1.50 -13.14
CA SER A 83 17.32 0.48 -13.73
C SER A 83 17.04 -0.95 -13.25
N PHE A 84 16.35 -1.11 -12.12
CA PHE A 84 15.95 -2.40 -11.56
C PHE A 84 14.54 -2.86 -12.01
N TYR A 85 13.86 -2.06 -12.84
CA TYR A 85 12.53 -2.40 -13.34
C TYR A 85 12.52 -3.71 -14.14
N GLY A 86 11.47 -4.50 -13.97
CA GLY A 86 11.35 -5.84 -14.56
C GLY A 86 12.13 -6.95 -13.84
N GLN A 87 12.93 -6.60 -12.83
CA GLN A 87 13.58 -7.53 -11.89
C GLN A 87 13.01 -7.34 -10.47
N CYS A 88 13.03 -6.11 -9.96
CA CYS A 88 12.46 -5.74 -8.66
C CYS A 88 10.94 -5.91 -8.67
N GLY A 89 10.38 -6.55 -7.64
CA GLY A 89 8.93 -6.77 -7.52
C GLY A 89 8.11 -5.53 -7.11
N GLY A 90 8.75 -4.36 -6.92
CA GLY A 90 8.11 -3.17 -6.39
C GLY A 90 7.21 -2.40 -7.36
N CYS A 91 7.53 -2.39 -8.66
CA CYS A 91 6.78 -1.62 -9.67
C CYS A 91 6.43 -2.51 -10.87
N GLN A 92 5.24 -2.30 -11.45
CA GLN A 92 4.71 -3.13 -12.55
C GLN A 92 4.37 -2.32 -13.81
N MET A 93 4.32 -0.98 -13.72
CA MET A 93 3.79 -0.13 -14.79
C MET A 93 4.76 0.95 -15.31
N GLN A 94 6.04 0.97 -14.92
CA GLN A 94 6.94 2.06 -15.35
C GLN A 94 7.12 2.16 -16.87
N HIS A 95 6.87 1.08 -17.60
CA HIS A 95 6.87 1.06 -19.07
C HIS A 95 5.66 1.76 -19.72
N ILE A 96 4.70 2.23 -18.92
CA ILE A 96 3.45 2.89 -19.32
C ILE A 96 3.52 4.35 -18.88
N VAL A 97 3.19 5.30 -19.75
CA VAL A 97 3.01 6.71 -19.35
C VAL A 97 1.91 6.84 -18.29
N ILE A 98 2.06 7.78 -17.35
CA ILE A 98 1.23 7.83 -16.14
C ILE A 98 -0.26 8.04 -16.44
N GLU A 99 -0.58 8.85 -17.44
CA GLU A 99 -1.95 9.14 -17.85
C GLU A 99 -2.68 7.85 -18.26
N ALA A 100 -2.00 6.96 -18.98
CA ALA A 100 -2.56 5.68 -19.40
C ALA A 100 -2.71 4.69 -18.23
N GLN A 101 -1.81 4.73 -17.23
CA GLN A 101 -1.99 3.96 -15.98
C GLN A 101 -3.27 4.40 -15.27
N ARG A 102 -3.42 5.72 -15.07
CA ARG A 102 -4.56 6.33 -14.37
C ARG A 102 -5.88 6.05 -15.08
N GLN A 103 -5.94 6.28 -16.40
CA GLN A 103 -7.11 5.99 -17.21
C GLN A 103 -7.50 4.51 -17.15
N THR A 104 -6.52 3.60 -17.19
CA THR A 104 -6.77 2.16 -17.10
C THR A 104 -7.41 1.79 -15.76
N LYS A 105 -6.86 2.28 -14.64
CA LYS A 105 -7.42 2.02 -13.30
C LYS A 105 -8.80 2.65 -13.13
N GLN A 106 -9.00 3.88 -13.59
CA GLN A 106 -10.29 4.57 -13.50
C GLN A 106 -11.38 3.86 -14.30
N ARG A 107 -11.08 3.44 -15.53
CA ARG A 107 -12.01 2.64 -16.34
C ARG A 107 -12.33 1.30 -15.69
N ALA A 108 -11.35 0.65 -15.06
CA ALA A 108 -11.57 -0.61 -14.36
C ALA A 108 -12.54 -0.46 -13.17
N LEU A 109 -12.39 0.61 -12.37
CA LEU A 109 -13.32 0.91 -11.28
C LEU A 109 -14.72 1.23 -11.82
N LEU A 110 -14.82 2.11 -12.83
CA LEU A 110 -16.10 2.48 -13.44
C LEU A 110 -16.84 1.25 -13.98
N HIS A 111 -16.14 0.36 -14.68
CA HIS A 111 -16.73 -0.88 -15.19
C HIS A 111 -17.27 -1.78 -14.07
N GLN A 112 -16.61 -1.82 -12.92
CA GLN A 112 -17.06 -2.59 -11.76
C GLN A 112 -18.29 -1.96 -11.08
N LEU A 113 -18.37 -0.63 -11.04
CA LEU A 113 -19.49 0.11 -10.45
C LEU A 113 -20.68 0.27 -11.41
N TRP A 114 -20.50 0.04 -12.71
CA TRP A 114 -21.51 0.31 -13.75
C TRP A 114 -22.84 -0.39 -13.49
N LYS A 115 -22.84 -1.62 -12.97
CA LYS A 115 -24.09 -2.35 -12.65
C LYS A 115 -24.86 -1.74 -11.48
N ILE A 116 -24.18 -1.02 -10.60
CA ILE A 116 -24.74 -0.42 -9.38
C ILE A 116 -25.24 0.99 -9.69
N ALA A 117 -24.42 1.78 -10.38
CA ALA A 117 -24.72 3.17 -10.73
C ALA A 117 -24.29 3.45 -12.18
N PRO A 118 -25.14 3.12 -13.18
CA PRO A 118 -24.83 3.31 -14.60
C PRO A 118 -24.54 4.76 -14.99
N ASP A 119 -25.21 5.71 -14.34
CA ASP A 119 -25.10 7.15 -14.62
C ASP A 119 -24.01 7.85 -13.77
N LEU A 120 -23.25 7.08 -12.99
CA LEU A 120 -22.20 7.62 -12.13
C LEU A 120 -21.09 8.25 -12.97
N GLN A 121 -20.87 9.54 -12.77
CA GLN A 121 -19.69 10.22 -13.26
C GLN A 121 -18.59 10.12 -12.22
N MET A 122 -17.41 9.67 -12.67
CA MET A 122 -16.23 9.63 -11.81
C MET A 122 -15.81 11.05 -11.46
N GLU A 123 -15.60 11.29 -10.18
CA GLU A 123 -14.94 12.48 -9.67
C GLU A 123 -13.47 12.49 -10.11
N LEU A 124 -12.85 13.68 -10.05
CA LEU A 124 -11.43 13.82 -10.38
C LEU A 124 -10.59 12.86 -9.52
N MET A 125 -9.69 12.13 -10.19
CA MET A 125 -8.76 11.24 -9.50
C MET A 125 -7.88 12.04 -8.52
N ILE A 126 -7.75 11.53 -7.30
CA ILE A 126 -6.79 12.04 -6.33
C ILE A 126 -5.40 11.53 -6.74
N ALA A 127 -4.63 12.40 -7.38
CA ALA A 127 -3.33 12.07 -7.96
C ALA A 127 -2.35 13.23 -7.77
N ASP A 128 -1.04 12.95 -7.85
CA ASP A 128 0.06 13.92 -7.73
C ASP A 128 1.26 13.44 -8.56
N ASP A 129 2.49 13.80 -8.20
CA ASP A 129 3.70 13.31 -8.86
C ASP A 129 3.78 11.76 -8.80
N GLU A 130 4.34 11.20 -9.86
CA GLU A 130 4.42 9.75 -10.05
C GLU A 130 5.71 9.13 -9.47
N TRP A 131 6.66 9.98 -9.08
CA TRP A 131 7.96 9.67 -8.50
C TRP A 131 8.10 10.31 -7.12
N HIS A 132 9.14 9.91 -6.38
CA HIS A 132 9.49 10.52 -5.09
C HIS A 132 8.38 10.58 -4.04
N TYR A 133 7.35 9.75 -4.16
CA TYR A 133 6.16 9.83 -3.31
C TYR A 133 6.26 8.94 -2.08
N ARG A 134 7.05 7.87 -2.15
CA ARG A 134 7.03 6.78 -1.17
C ARG A 134 7.88 7.13 0.05
N ARG A 135 7.22 7.48 1.15
CA ARG A 135 7.86 7.85 2.44
C ARG A 135 8.22 6.67 3.33
N ARG A 136 7.97 5.43 2.92
CA ARG A 136 8.26 4.22 3.71
C ARG A 136 8.73 3.05 2.85
N ALA A 137 9.81 2.41 3.25
CA ALA A 137 10.32 1.22 2.57
C ALA A 137 10.90 0.20 3.54
N LYS A 138 10.75 -1.07 3.19
CA LYS A 138 11.33 -2.20 3.91
C LYS A 138 12.28 -2.94 2.99
N PHE A 139 13.55 -3.00 3.38
CA PHE A 139 14.62 -3.62 2.61
C PHE A 139 15.08 -4.89 3.30
N SER A 140 15.17 -5.99 2.56
CA SER A 140 15.77 -7.21 3.07
C SER A 140 17.29 -7.09 3.07
N LEU A 141 17.91 -7.64 4.11
CA LEU A 141 19.35 -7.80 4.22
C LEU A 141 19.65 -9.30 4.16
N GLN A 142 20.55 -9.69 3.26
CA GLN A 142 20.90 -11.10 3.11
C GLN A 142 22.39 -11.25 2.89
N TYR A 143 23.05 -12.08 3.70
CA TYR A 143 24.45 -12.43 3.43
C TYR A 143 24.55 -13.44 2.28
N SER A 144 25.28 -13.08 1.23
CA SER A 144 25.57 -13.96 0.11
C SER A 144 26.91 -14.65 0.34
N THR A 145 26.89 -15.98 0.40
CA THR A 145 28.12 -16.79 0.52
C THR A 145 28.94 -16.80 -0.76
N VAL A 146 28.33 -16.45 -1.90
CA VAL A 146 28.98 -16.40 -3.22
C VAL A 146 29.82 -15.13 -3.35
N THR A 147 29.22 -13.97 -3.11
CA THR A 147 29.91 -12.67 -3.18
C THR A 147 30.66 -12.34 -1.88
N LYS A 148 30.43 -13.11 -0.81
CA LYS A 148 30.92 -12.87 0.56
C LYS A 148 30.55 -11.49 1.11
N SER A 149 29.40 -10.96 0.70
CA SER A 149 28.92 -9.62 1.08
C SER A 149 27.45 -9.64 1.51
N VAL A 150 27.02 -8.58 2.20
CA VAL A 150 25.59 -8.36 2.49
C VAL A 150 24.94 -7.73 1.26
N GLU A 151 23.94 -8.41 0.73
CA GLU A 151 23.03 -7.88 -0.28
C GLU A 151 21.89 -7.12 0.41
N PHE A 152 21.57 -5.96 -0.13
CA PHE A 152 20.60 -5.01 0.39
C PHE A 152 19.62 -4.64 -0.72
N GLY A 153 18.31 -4.89 -0.52
CA GLY A 153 17.31 -4.42 -1.46
C GLY A 153 15.93 -5.06 -1.33
N PHE A 154 15.27 -5.27 -2.47
CA PHE A 154 13.89 -5.78 -2.54
C PHE A 154 13.83 -7.16 -3.16
N ARG A 155 12.79 -7.92 -2.84
CA ARG A 155 12.54 -9.21 -3.48
C ARG A 155 12.16 -9.03 -4.94
N GLN A 156 12.58 -9.99 -5.76
CA GLN A 156 12.09 -10.13 -7.14
C GLN A 156 10.59 -10.46 -7.14
N GLN A 157 9.92 -10.16 -8.26
CA GLN A 157 8.53 -10.51 -8.44
C GLN A 157 8.32 -12.04 -8.33
N GLN A 158 7.40 -12.46 -7.47
CA GLN A 158 7.06 -13.89 -7.23
C GLN A 158 8.27 -14.77 -6.86
N SER A 159 9.29 -14.21 -6.23
CA SER A 159 10.51 -14.93 -5.85
C SER A 159 11.05 -14.45 -4.50
N ASN A 160 11.76 -15.34 -3.80
CA ASN A 160 12.49 -14.98 -2.59
C ASN A 160 13.90 -14.44 -2.88
N GLN A 161 14.30 -14.39 -4.15
CA GLN A 161 15.59 -13.82 -4.56
C GLN A 161 15.60 -12.31 -4.38
N LEU A 162 16.74 -11.78 -3.94
CA LEU A 162 16.94 -10.36 -3.70
C LEU A 162 17.44 -9.66 -4.96
N VAL A 163 17.03 -8.41 -5.14
CA VAL A 163 17.59 -7.47 -6.11
C VAL A 163 18.33 -6.41 -5.33
N ALA A 164 19.66 -6.35 -5.49
CA ALA A 164 20.51 -5.43 -4.77
C ALA A 164 20.37 -3.99 -5.31
N VAL A 165 19.42 -3.23 -4.78
CA VAL A 165 19.09 -1.87 -5.28
C VAL A 165 20.08 -0.82 -4.80
N THR A 166 20.49 0.07 -5.71
CA THR A 166 21.36 1.23 -5.41
C THR A 166 20.60 2.55 -5.44
N ASP A 167 19.45 2.58 -6.11
CA ASP A 167 18.57 3.72 -6.21
C ASP A 167 17.11 3.23 -6.35
N CYS A 168 16.15 4.07 -5.98
CA CYS A 168 14.73 3.78 -6.14
C CYS A 168 13.96 5.08 -6.40
N PRO A 169 13.60 5.37 -7.67
CA PRO A 169 12.99 6.66 -8.05
C PRO A 169 11.64 6.97 -7.39
N ILE A 170 10.93 5.96 -6.88
CA ILE A 170 9.66 6.18 -6.19
C ILE A 170 9.86 6.60 -4.72
N LEU A 171 11.04 6.42 -4.14
CA LEU A 171 11.30 6.85 -2.76
C LEU A 171 11.46 8.37 -2.69
N VAL A 172 10.96 8.95 -1.60
CA VAL A 172 11.26 10.35 -1.27
C VAL A 172 12.79 10.55 -1.21
N PRO A 173 13.32 11.72 -1.62
CA PRO A 173 14.76 11.93 -1.76
C PRO A 173 15.56 11.63 -0.50
N GLN A 174 15.01 11.97 0.68
CA GLN A 174 15.64 11.71 1.97
C GLN A 174 15.90 10.23 2.22
N LEU A 175 15.05 9.34 1.71
CA LEU A 175 15.26 7.89 1.82
C LEU A 175 16.18 7.36 0.72
N SER A 176 16.06 7.85 -0.52
CA SER A 176 16.90 7.37 -1.62
C SER A 176 18.38 7.69 -1.39
N GLN A 177 18.68 8.86 -0.81
CA GLN A 177 20.04 9.27 -0.46
C GLN A 177 20.72 8.38 0.58
N LEU A 178 19.95 7.63 1.40
CA LEU A 178 20.49 6.71 2.40
C LEU A 178 20.89 5.35 1.84
N LEU A 179 20.50 5.00 0.60
CA LEU A 179 20.71 3.65 0.07
C LEU A 179 22.19 3.29 -0.11
N SER A 180 23.02 4.22 -0.61
CA SER A 180 24.47 3.98 -0.75
C SER A 180 25.18 3.93 0.61
N PRO A 181 24.98 4.91 1.53
CA PRO A 181 25.59 4.87 2.85
C PRO A 181 25.20 3.62 3.66
N LEU A 182 23.95 3.16 3.57
CA LEU A 182 23.51 1.94 4.24
C LEU A 182 24.22 0.69 3.70
N ARG A 183 24.44 0.63 2.38
CA ARG A 183 25.19 -0.47 1.77
C ARG A 183 26.61 -0.52 2.31
N GLU A 184 27.28 0.62 2.42
CA GLU A 184 28.63 0.73 2.99
C GLU A 184 28.66 0.29 4.46
N LEU A 185 27.69 0.72 5.27
CA LEU A 185 27.55 0.29 6.67
C LEU A 185 27.47 -1.24 6.79
N PHE A 186 26.60 -1.88 6.01
CA PHE A 186 26.39 -3.33 6.11
C PHE A 186 27.51 -4.17 5.46
N GLN A 187 28.36 -3.59 4.61
CA GLN A 187 29.56 -4.27 4.12
C GLN A 187 30.59 -4.52 5.21
N LEU A 188 30.64 -3.65 6.22
CA LEU A 188 31.58 -3.74 7.36
C LEU A 188 31.01 -4.53 8.54
N TRP A 189 29.82 -5.12 8.39
CA TRP A 189 29.10 -5.79 9.48
C TRP A 189 29.81 -7.08 9.92
N GLN A 190 30.08 -7.24 11.21
CA GLN A 190 30.82 -8.40 11.74
C GLN A 190 29.96 -9.66 11.78
N GLN A 191 28.66 -9.54 12.01
CA GLN A 191 27.74 -10.68 12.11
C GLN A 191 26.67 -10.70 10.99
N PRO A 192 27.04 -10.73 9.71
CA PRO A 192 26.12 -10.47 8.60
C PRO A 192 25.02 -11.53 8.45
N LYS A 193 25.26 -12.76 8.92
CA LYS A 193 24.27 -13.86 8.90
C LYS A 193 23.09 -13.64 9.87
N ARG A 194 23.20 -12.67 10.78
CA ARG A 194 22.17 -12.33 11.77
C ARG A 194 21.31 -11.14 11.35
N LEU A 195 21.61 -10.51 10.21
CA LEU A 195 20.77 -9.42 9.69
C LEU A 195 19.44 -9.99 9.15
N GLY A 196 18.36 -9.27 9.40
CA GLY A 196 17.04 -9.57 8.84
C GLY A 196 16.64 -8.55 7.77
N HIS A 197 16.20 -7.39 8.22
CA HIS A 197 15.72 -6.33 7.34
C HIS A 197 15.92 -4.97 7.99
N ILE A 198 15.88 -3.92 7.19
CA ILE A 198 15.66 -2.56 7.69
C ILE A 198 14.32 -2.01 7.23
N GLU A 199 13.77 -1.11 8.01
CA GLU A 199 12.64 -0.28 7.60
C GLU A 199 13.05 1.18 7.72
N LEU A 200 12.84 1.92 6.63
CA LEU A 200 13.05 3.36 6.55
C LEU A 200 11.70 4.04 6.47
N VAL A 201 11.52 5.08 7.30
CA VAL A 201 10.31 5.92 7.29
C VAL A 201 10.73 7.38 7.31
N ALA A 202 10.37 8.15 6.29
CA ALA A 202 10.41 9.60 6.33
C ALA A 202 9.18 10.10 7.08
N ALA A 203 9.42 10.78 8.19
CA ALA A 203 8.47 11.51 9.00
C ALA A 203 8.71 13.02 8.82
N ASP A 204 7.77 13.84 9.26
CA ASP A 204 7.88 15.30 9.06
C ASP A 204 8.96 15.91 9.96
N ASN A 205 9.33 15.20 11.04
CA ASN A 205 10.40 15.57 11.95
C ASN A 205 11.73 14.81 11.74
N GLY A 206 11.88 14.05 10.65
CA GLY A 206 13.12 13.36 10.31
C GLY A 206 12.92 11.94 9.80
N VAL A 207 14.02 11.21 9.61
CA VAL A 207 13.98 9.83 9.11
C VAL A 207 14.14 8.84 10.26
N ALA A 208 13.22 7.89 10.36
CA ALA A 208 13.31 6.75 11.26
C ALA A 208 13.91 5.54 10.53
N LEU A 209 14.91 4.91 11.15
CA LEU A 209 15.49 3.65 10.72
C LEU A 209 15.25 2.59 11.79
N LEU A 210 14.57 1.51 11.42
CA LEU A 210 14.47 0.29 12.19
C LEU A 210 15.43 -0.75 11.62
N LEU A 211 16.36 -1.26 12.44
CA LEU A 211 17.11 -2.47 12.12
C LEU A 211 16.50 -3.69 12.84
N ARG A 212 16.12 -4.70 12.07
CA ARG A 212 15.75 -6.03 12.59
C ARG A 212 16.92 -6.99 12.44
N HIS A 213 17.36 -7.58 13.55
CA HIS A 213 18.43 -8.59 13.57
C HIS A 213 18.09 -9.78 14.47
N LEU A 214 18.84 -10.87 14.32
CA LEU A 214 18.66 -12.14 15.03
C LEU A 214 19.76 -12.33 16.08
N GLY A 215 19.40 -12.46 17.35
CA GLY A 215 20.36 -12.53 18.46
C GLY A 215 21.08 -11.19 18.69
N SER A 216 22.05 -11.14 19.60
CA SER A 216 22.69 -9.88 20.00
C SER A 216 23.64 -9.32 18.94
N LEU A 217 23.71 -7.99 18.84
CA LEU A 217 24.71 -7.27 18.05
C LEU A 217 26.09 -7.34 18.73
N SER A 218 27.17 -7.27 17.94
CA SER A 218 28.51 -7.04 18.52
C SER A 218 28.65 -5.58 18.95
N ALA A 219 29.56 -5.31 19.90
CA ALA A 219 29.84 -3.93 20.33
C ALA A 219 30.27 -3.03 19.16
N THR A 220 31.02 -3.57 18.19
CA THR A 220 31.44 -2.84 16.99
C THR A 220 30.25 -2.54 16.07
N ASP A 221 29.39 -3.52 15.80
CA ASP A 221 28.21 -3.34 14.95
C ASP A 221 27.24 -2.31 15.57
N GLU A 222 27.03 -2.38 16.89
CA GLU A 222 26.25 -1.39 17.63
C GLU A 222 26.86 0.02 17.55
N GLN A 223 28.17 0.17 17.77
CA GLN A 223 28.84 1.46 17.69
C GLN A 223 28.74 2.05 16.27
N ASN A 224 28.98 1.25 15.24
CA ASN A 224 28.88 1.67 13.85
C ASN A 224 27.45 2.14 13.50
N LEU A 225 26.44 1.41 13.98
CA LEU A 225 25.03 1.78 13.76
C LEU A 225 24.66 3.09 14.47
N ARG A 226 25.12 3.30 15.71
CA ARG A 226 24.91 4.55 16.46
C ARG A 226 25.61 5.74 15.77
N GLN A 227 26.85 5.55 15.33
CA GLN A 227 27.60 6.57 14.60
C GLN A 227 26.90 6.92 13.27
N PHE A 228 26.45 5.91 12.53
CA PHE A 228 25.69 6.09 11.30
C PHE A 228 24.41 6.90 11.53
N ALA A 229 23.62 6.53 12.56
CA ALA A 229 22.41 7.27 12.92
C ALA A 229 22.72 8.72 13.32
N THR A 230 23.82 8.97 14.02
CA THR A 230 24.24 10.32 14.40
C THR A 230 24.64 11.14 13.18
N GLN A 231 25.47 10.57 12.29
CA GLN A 231 25.96 11.21 11.08
C GLN A 231 24.82 11.61 10.13
N HIS A 232 23.80 10.75 10.01
CA HIS A 232 22.66 10.97 9.14
C HIS A 232 21.41 11.51 9.85
N GLN A 233 21.53 11.89 11.13
CA GLN A 233 20.44 12.47 11.95
C GLN A 233 19.17 11.59 11.97
N LEU A 234 19.34 10.28 12.15
CA LEU A 234 18.27 9.30 12.12
C LEU A 234 17.70 9.03 13.50
N MET A 235 16.38 8.87 13.58
CA MET A 235 15.72 8.23 14.72
C MET A 235 15.98 6.72 14.63
N LEU A 236 16.80 6.19 15.54
CA LEU A 236 17.27 4.81 15.47
C LEU A 236 16.42 3.89 16.36
N PHE A 237 15.89 2.85 15.73
CA PHE A 237 15.16 1.76 16.36
C PHE A 237 15.84 0.43 16.07
N VAL A 238 15.83 -0.47 17.04
CA VAL A 238 16.42 -1.80 16.91
C VAL A 238 15.42 -2.83 17.42
N SER A 239 15.28 -3.95 16.70
CA SER A 239 14.38 -5.03 17.09
C SER A 239 15.09 -6.38 17.01
N GLU A 240 14.94 -7.16 18.07
CA GLU A 240 15.46 -8.52 18.21
C GLU A 240 14.45 -9.58 17.77
N ALA A 241 14.81 -10.86 17.95
CA ALA A 241 14.01 -12.02 17.57
C ALA A 241 12.59 -12.02 18.17
N ASP A 242 12.43 -11.45 19.37
CA ASP A 242 11.19 -11.36 20.14
C ASP A 242 10.21 -10.28 19.64
N ASN A 243 10.59 -9.55 18.58
CA ASN A 243 9.82 -8.47 17.96
C ASN A 243 9.58 -7.23 18.84
N GLN A 244 10.23 -7.13 20.00
CA GLN A 244 10.25 -5.87 20.75
C GLN A 244 11.08 -4.84 19.99
N VAL A 245 10.71 -3.57 20.10
CA VAL A 245 11.39 -2.46 19.42
C VAL A 245 11.97 -1.54 20.48
N ALA A 246 13.30 -1.47 20.53
CA ALA A 246 14.02 -0.51 21.36
C ALA A 246 14.23 0.79 20.57
N ASN A 247 13.90 1.93 21.17
CA ASN A 247 14.22 3.25 20.64
C ASN A 247 15.55 3.73 21.25
N TRP A 248 16.59 3.84 20.42
CA TRP A 248 17.94 4.20 20.88
C TRP A 248 18.21 5.71 20.89
N THR A 249 17.28 6.50 20.34
CA THR A 249 17.40 7.97 20.25
C THR A 249 16.36 8.71 21.08
N SER A 250 15.38 8.00 21.64
CA SER A 250 14.26 8.56 22.42
C SER A 250 13.41 9.61 21.66
N GLN A 251 13.58 9.71 20.34
CA GLN A 251 12.76 10.54 19.47
C GLN A 251 11.66 9.69 18.84
N HIS A 252 10.47 10.27 18.66
CA HIS A 252 9.34 9.59 18.05
C HIS A 252 8.93 10.28 16.74
N PRO A 253 8.69 9.51 15.67
CA PRO A 253 8.31 10.10 14.40
C PRO A 253 6.84 10.56 14.43
N TYR A 254 6.56 11.64 13.72
CA TYR A 254 5.18 12.11 13.50
C TYR A 254 4.99 12.62 12.07
N TYR A 255 3.74 12.75 11.66
CA TYR A 255 3.38 13.53 10.48
C TYR A 255 2.25 14.50 10.78
N GLN A 256 2.09 15.50 9.93
CA GLN A 256 1.11 16.54 10.03
C GLN A 256 -0.04 16.34 9.03
N LEU A 257 -1.26 16.56 9.51
CA LEU A 257 -2.47 16.69 8.72
C LEU A 257 -3.09 18.05 9.04
N GLY A 258 -2.78 19.06 8.22
CA GLY A 258 -3.09 20.44 8.55
C GLY A 258 -2.36 20.86 9.83
N GLN A 259 -3.09 21.25 10.86
CA GLN A 259 -2.53 21.63 12.16
C GLN A 259 -2.39 20.44 13.13
N LEU A 260 -2.90 19.27 12.75
CA LEU A 260 -2.87 18.09 13.61
C LEU A 260 -1.53 17.37 13.49
N GLN A 261 -0.94 17.02 14.63
CA GLN A 261 0.28 16.22 14.71
C GLN A 261 -0.07 14.78 15.12
N LEU A 262 0.20 13.82 14.23
CA LEU A 262 -0.05 12.41 14.48
C LEU A 262 1.27 11.66 14.67
N GLN A 263 1.55 11.27 15.92
CA GLN A 263 2.68 10.41 16.24
C GLN A 263 2.36 8.96 15.95
N PHE A 264 3.38 8.23 15.52
CA PHE A 264 3.30 6.80 15.24
C PHE A 264 4.58 6.10 15.71
N ASP A 265 4.53 4.79 15.90
CA ASP A 265 5.72 3.97 16.11
C ASP A 265 6.28 3.53 14.76
N VAL A 266 7.59 3.27 14.70
CA VAL A 266 8.27 2.98 13.43
C VAL A 266 7.68 1.78 12.67
N ARG A 267 6.91 0.88 13.31
CA ARG A 267 6.24 -0.28 12.68
C ARG A 267 4.78 -0.04 12.34
N ASP A 268 4.18 1.05 12.82
CA ASP A 268 2.78 1.36 12.59
C ASP A 268 2.52 1.59 11.11
N PHE A 269 1.30 1.25 10.70
CA PHE A 269 0.83 1.56 9.36
C PHE A 269 0.62 3.07 9.23
N ILE A 270 1.24 3.65 8.22
CA ILE A 270 1.01 5.02 7.77
C ILE A 270 0.83 5.01 6.27
N GLN A 271 0.11 5.99 5.74
CA GLN A 271 -0.05 6.13 4.30
C GLN A 271 1.30 6.41 3.64
N VAL A 272 1.62 5.63 2.59
CA VAL A 272 2.96 5.68 1.98
C VAL A 272 3.19 6.92 1.13
N ASN A 273 2.12 7.59 0.70
CA ASN A 273 2.17 8.80 -0.09
C ASN A 273 1.53 9.94 0.73
N PRO A 274 2.34 10.81 1.37
CA PRO A 274 1.83 11.81 2.30
C PRO A 274 0.95 12.86 1.59
N ILE A 275 1.29 13.25 0.36
CA ILE A 275 0.53 14.26 -0.41
C ILE A 275 -0.84 13.71 -0.78
N ILE A 276 -0.90 12.47 -1.28
CA ILE A 276 -2.17 11.82 -1.63
C ILE A 276 -3.01 11.57 -0.38
N ASN A 277 -2.40 11.19 0.75
CA ASN A 277 -3.13 11.05 2.01
C ASN A 277 -3.79 12.36 2.45
N GLN A 278 -3.07 13.49 2.40
CA GLN A 278 -3.64 14.80 2.73
C GLN A 278 -4.83 15.15 1.83
N ARG A 279 -4.71 14.92 0.51
CA ARG A 279 -5.82 15.15 -0.44
C ARG A 279 -6.99 14.19 -0.23
N MET A 280 -6.72 12.93 0.13
CA MET A 280 -7.74 11.94 0.47
C MET A 280 -8.53 12.39 1.70
N VAL A 281 -7.86 12.81 2.77
CA VAL A 281 -8.50 13.36 3.98
C VAL A 281 -9.31 14.62 3.67
N GLN A 282 -8.76 15.55 2.88
CA GLN A 282 -9.49 16.75 2.44
C GLN A 282 -10.73 16.42 1.62
N THR A 283 -10.63 15.43 0.72
CA THR A 283 -11.76 15.00 -0.09
C THR A 283 -12.83 14.32 0.77
N ALA A 284 -12.42 13.53 1.77
CA ALA A 284 -13.33 12.94 2.75
C ALA A 284 -14.12 14.01 3.53
N LEU A 285 -13.42 15.05 4.03
CA LEU A 285 -14.05 16.20 4.68
C LEU A 285 -15.06 16.91 3.75
N ALA A 286 -14.67 17.14 2.50
CA ALA A 286 -15.52 17.79 1.52
C ALA A 286 -16.76 16.96 1.14
N TRP A 287 -16.64 15.63 1.08
CA TRP A 287 -17.73 14.74 0.67
C TRP A 287 -18.70 14.41 1.80
N LEU A 288 -18.22 14.36 3.04
CA LEU A 288 -19.07 14.14 4.20
C LEU A 288 -19.92 15.37 4.57
N GLU A 289 -19.51 16.57 4.12
CA GLU A 289 -20.23 17.84 4.35
C GLU A 289 -20.58 18.02 5.83
N LEU A 290 -19.56 17.96 6.69
CA LEU A 290 -19.71 18.02 8.13
C LEU A 290 -20.12 19.42 8.63
N SER A 291 -20.81 19.41 9.75
CA SER A 291 -21.30 20.53 10.53
C SER A 291 -21.11 20.25 12.03
N ALA A 292 -21.17 21.30 12.84
CA ALA A 292 -20.98 21.21 14.29
C ALA A 292 -22.08 20.44 15.05
N LYS A 293 -23.03 19.82 14.34
CA LYS A 293 -24.11 18.95 14.88
C LYS A 293 -23.95 17.49 14.46
N ASP A 294 -22.98 17.19 13.62
CA ASP A 294 -22.81 15.83 13.11
C ASP A 294 -22.10 14.95 14.13
N ARG A 295 -22.60 13.71 14.28
CA ARG A 295 -21.93 12.66 15.01
C ARG A 295 -21.43 11.63 14.01
N VAL A 296 -20.12 11.44 13.98
CA VAL A 296 -19.43 10.63 12.96
C VAL A 296 -18.91 9.34 13.56
N LEU A 297 -19.19 8.22 12.90
CA LEU A 297 -18.56 6.93 13.19
C LEU A 297 -17.44 6.67 12.17
N ASP A 298 -16.22 6.45 12.64
CA ASP A 298 -15.06 6.10 11.84
C ASP A 298 -14.66 4.64 12.13
N LEU A 299 -14.95 3.74 11.20
CA LEU A 299 -14.64 2.33 11.32
C LEU A 299 -13.28 2.01 10.70
N PHE A 300 -12.49 1.17 11.37
CA PHE A 300 -11.10 0.87 11.02
C PHE A 300 -10.20 2.11 11.14
N CYS A 301 -10.40 2.90 12.20
CA CYS A 301 -9.85 4.24 12.32
C CYS A 301 -8.31 4.28 12.46
N GLY A 302 -7.68 3.14 12.79
CA GLY A 302 -6.24 3.04 13.00
C GLY A 302 -5.75 4.07 14.01
N MET A 303 -4.76 4.86 13.60
CA MET A 303 -4.15 5.92 14.41
C MET A 303 -4.84 7.29 14.30
N GLY A 304 -6.04 7.36 13.69
CA GLY A 304 -6.86 8.58 13.59
C GLY A 304 -6.61 9.42 12.34
N ASN A 305 -6.22 8.79 11.22
CA ASN A 305 -5.94 9.48 9.96
C ASN A 305 -7.14 10.29 9.45
N PHE A 306 -8.36 9.78 9.66
CA PHE A 306 -9.60 10.49 9.35
C PHE A 306 -10.27 11.04 10.60
N SER A 307 -10.39 10.25 11.67
CA SER A 307 -11.17 10.64 12.87
C SER A 307 -10.74 11.99 13.46
N LEU A 308 -9.43 12.26 13.54
CA LEU A 308 -8.94 13.51 14.12
C LEU A 308 -9.24 14.72 13.23
N PRO A 309 -8.97 14.70 11.91
CA PRO A 309 -9.46 15.74 11.00
C PRO A 309 -10.98 15.95 11.04
N LEU A 310 -11.78 14.88 11.04
CA LEU A 310 -13.25 14.96 11.06
C LEU A 310 -13.75 15.66 12.33
N ALA A 311 -13.12 15.39 13.47
CA ALA A 311 -13.48 15.98 14.75
C ALA A 311 -13.24 17.49 14.84
N GLN A 312 -12.49 18.09 13.91
CA GLN A 312 -12.37 19.55 13.83
C GLN A 312 -13.65 20.23 13.32
N TYR A 313 -14.57 19.47 12.69
CA TYR A 313 -15.77 20.00 12.04
C TYR A 313 -17.08 19.39 12.57
N ALA A 314 -17.01 18.21 13.19
CA ALA A 314 -18.16 17.49 13.75
C ALA A 314 -18.43 17.85 15.23
N GLU A 315 -19.65 17.58 15.70
CA GLU A 315 -19.97 17.64 17.13
C GLU A 315 -19.14 16.61 17.90
N TYR A 316 -19.12 15.36 17.41
CA TYR A 316 -18.46 14.24 18.08
C TYR A 316 -18.03 13.16 17.09
N VAL A 317 -16.87 12.55 17.29
CA VAL A 317 -16.39 11.43 16.46
C VAL A 317 -16.07 10.22 17.31
N VAL A 318 -16.61 9.06 16.93
CA VAL A 318 -16.27 7.77 17.53
C VAL A 318 -15.46 6.95 16.54
N GLY A 319 -14.25 6.56 16.92
CA GLY A 319 -13.38 5.69 16.12
C GLY A 319 -13.35 4.26 16.65
N ILE A 320 -13.48 3.27 15.76
CA ILE A 320 -13.44 1.85 16.10
C ILE A 320 -12.24 1.18 15.44
N GLU A 321 -11.45 0.48 16.24
CA GLU A 321 -10.21 -0.19 15.79
C GLU A 321 -10.09 -1.58 16.44
N GLY A 322 -9.58 -2.57 15.71
CA GLY A 322 -9.45 -3.94 16.19
C GLY A 322 -8.25 -4.14 17.14
N VAL A 323 -7.22 -3.32 16.99
CA VAL A 323 -5.94 -3.44 17.71
C VAL A 323 -5.87 -2.47 18.90
N ALA A 324 -5.76 -3.01 20.12
CA ALA A 324 -5.73 -2.22 21.36
C ALA A 324 -4.56 -1.19 21.42
N ASP A 325 -3.39 -1.56 20.90
CA ASP A 325 -2.24 -0.66 20.83
C ASP A 325 -2.52 0.55 19.92
N MET A 326 -3.28 0.35 18.84
CA MET A 326 -3.70 1.43 17.93
C MET A 326 -4.75 2.32 18.58
N VAL A 327 -5.70 1.77 19.35
CA VAL A 327 -6.66 2.55 20.15
C VAL A 327 -5.95 3.44 21.15
N SER A 328 -4.94 2.90 21.84
CA SER A 328 -4.10 3.68 22.77
C SER A 328 -3.34 4.79 22.03
N LYS A 329 -2.85 4.50 20.81
CA LYS A 329 -2.15 5.47 19.96
C LYS A 329 -3.04 6.61 19.51
N VAL A 330 -4.22 6.32 18.96
CA VAL A 330 -5.14 7.35 18.49
C VAL A 330 -5.66 8.20 19.66
N SER A 331 -5.89 7.60 20.83
CA SER A 331 -6.23 8.33 22.05
C SER A 331 -5.12 9.29 22.49
N ALA A 332 -3.85 8.85 22.42
CA ALA A 332 -2.70 9.73 22.70
C ALA A 332 -2.54 10.84 21.65
N ASN A 333 -2.83 10.58 20.38
CA ASN A 333 -2.85 11.59 19.32
C ASN A 333 -3.99 12.60 19.54
N ALA A 334 -5.18 12.15 19.94
CA ALA A 334 -6.28 13.05 20.31
C ALA A 334 -5.90 13.97 21.48
N ALA A 335 -5.34 13.41 22.55
CA ALA A 335 -4.89 14.18 23.72
C ALA A 335 -3.82 15.22 23.34
N ARG A 336 -2.84 14.83 22.50
CA ARG A 336 -1.79 15.72 22.00
C ARG A 336 -2.35 16.90 21.20
N ASN A 337 -3.36 16.64 20.37
CA ASN A 337 -4.03 17.67 19.59
C ASN A 337 -5.17 18.36 20.36
N GLN A 338 -5.27 18.11 21.67
CA GLN A 338 -6.27 18.72 22.56
C GLN A 338 -7.72 18.46 22.13
N MET A 339 -7.97 17.35 21.45
CA MET A 339 -9.29 16.95 20.96
C MET A 339 -10.09 16.34 22.12
N ARG A 340 -11.23 16.95 22.44
CA ARG A 340 -12.11 16.52 23.55
C ARG A 340 -13.42 15.89 23.06
N ASN A 341 -13.73 16.06 21.78
CA ASN A 341 -14.95 15.58 21.14
C ASN A 341 -14.74 14.27 20.37
N VAL A 342 -13.88 13.40 20.90
CA VAL A 342 -13.57 12.10 20.31
C VAL A 342 -13.57 10.98 21.34
N ALA A 343 -13.99 9.79 20.93
CA ALA A 343 -13.84 8.55 21.70
C ALA A 343 -13.35 7.43 20.79
N PHE A 344 -12.58 6.50 21.36
CA PHE A 344 -12.02 5.37 20.61
C PHE A 344 -12.25 4.06 21.35
N TYR A 345 -12.67 3.04 20.62
CA TYR A 345 -13.00 1.73 21.20
C TYR A 345 -12.28 0.61 20.46
N GLN A 346 -11.77 -0.34 21.24
CA GLN A 346 -11.28 -1.59 20.69
C GLN A 346 -12.46 -2.51 20.40
N THR A 347 -12.65 -2.91 19.14
CA THR A 347 -13.72 -3.84 18.76
C THR A 347 -13.32 -4.64 17.52
N ASP A 348 -13.54 -5.95 17.57
CA ASP A 348 -13.40 -6.82 16.41
C ASP A 348 -14.61 -6.63 15.47
N LEU A 349 -14.40 -5.84 14.42
CA LEU A 349 -15.41 -5.56 13.39
C LEU A 349 -15.68 -6.74 12.45
N SER A 350 -15.04 -7.90 12.66
CA SER A 350 -15.35 -9.16 11.96
C SER A 350 -16.34 -10.06 12.71
N ALA A 351 -16.73 -9.66 13.93
CA ALA A 351 -17.71 -10.36 14.76
C ALA A 351 -18.96 -9.47 15.00
N SER A 352 -19.97 -10.02 15.68
CA SER A 352 -21.09 -9.20 16.16
C SER A 352 -20.61 -8.23 17.25
N PHE A 353 -21.06 -6.98 17.17
CA PHE A 353 -20.72 -5.91 18.11
C PHE A 353 -21.97 -5.16 18.61
N ALA A 354 -23.16 -5.77 18.50
CA ALA A 354 -24.41 -5.22 18.99
C ALA A 354 -24.43 -5.02 20.53
N ASP A 355 -23.55 -5.71 21.26
CA ASP A 355 -23.38 -5.59 22.72
C ASP A 355 -22.49 -4.40 23.13
N LYS A 356 -21.85 -3.72 22.18
CA LYS A 356 -20.94 -2.61 22.48
C LYS A 356 -21.71 -1.34 22.78
N ALA A 357 -21.28 -0.61 23.81
CA ALA A 357 -21.92 0.63 24.24
C ALA A 357 -22.04 1.67 23.11
N TRP A 358 -20.99 1.79 22.29
CA TRP A 358 -20.96 2.71 21.16
C TRP A 358 -21.96 2.32 20.05
N ALA A 359 -22.32 1.04 19.92
CA ALA A 359 -23.18 0.56 18.84
C ALA A 359 -24.65 0.98 19.01
N ALA A 360 -25.06 1.36 20.22
CA ALA A 360 -26.39 1.90 20.49
C ALA A 360 -26.46 3.43 20.30
N GLU A 361 -25.34 4.09 20.02
CA GLU A 361 -25.29 5.53 19.83
C GLU A 361 -25.76 5.95 18.43
N HIS A 362 -26.32 7.15 18.33
CA HIS A 362 -26.71 7.73 17.04
C HIS A 362 -25.52 8.35 16.31
N PHE A 363 -25.37 7.98 15.04
CA PHE A 363 -24.41 8.55 14.09
C PHE A 363 -25.10 8.86 12.77
N ASN A 364 -25.01 10.11 12.31
CA ASN A 364 -25.63 10.50 11.03
C ASN A 364 -24.62 10.49 9.87
N LYS A 365 -23.33 10.33 10.13
CA LYS A 365 -22.28 10.17 9.11
C LYS A 365 -21.39 8.98 9.46
N VAL A 366 -21.00 8.19 8.48
CA VAL A 366 -20.09 7.05 8.65
C VAL A 366 -18.93 7.15 7.67
N LEU A 367 -17.72 6.89 8.15
CA LEU A 367 -16.52 6.64 7.34
C LEU A 367 -16.02 5.22 7.60
N LEU A 368 -15.55 4.54 6.56
CA LEU A 368 -14.86 3.26 6.70
C LEU A 368 -13.68 3.13 5.73
N ASP A 369 -12.55 2.68 6.25
CA ASP A 369 -11.33 2.34 5.48
C ASP A 369 -10.86 0.90 5.81
N PRO A 370 -11.63 -0.13 5.41
CA PRO A 370 -11.38 -1.52 5.80
C PRO A 370 -10.13 -2.13 5.13
N PRO A 371 -9.65 -3.27 5.67
CA PRO A 371 -8.65 -4.08 4.99
C PRO A 371 -9.18 -4.65 3.66
N ARG A 372 -8.30 -5.33 2.90
CA ARG A 372 -8.62 -5.97 1.62
C ARG A 372 -9.82 -6.91 1.60
N ALA A 373 -10.26 -7.41 2.76
CA ALA A 373 -11.44 -8.26 2.90
C ALA A 373 -12.77 -7.47 2.78
N GLY A 374 -12.73 -6.13 2.82
CA GLY A 374 -13.89 -5.26 2.91
C GLY A 374 -14.47 -5.20 4.32
N ALA A 375 -15.68 -4.65 4.44
CA ALA A 375 -16.37 -4.37 5.69
C ALA A 375 -17.66 -5.17 5.86
N LEU A 376 -17.82 -6.30 5.14
CA LEU A 376 -19.05 -7.09 5.06
C LEU A 376 -19.77 -7.27 6.42
N PHE A 377 -19.03 -7.62 7.47
CA PHE A 377 -19.58 -7.86 8.81
C PHE A 377 -20.14 -6.61 9.48
N ALA A 378 -19.64 -5.42 9.13
CA ALA A 378 -20.09 -4.17 9.70
C ALA A 378 -21.30 -3.57 8.98
N LEU A 379 -21.57 -3.96 7.72
CA LEU A 379 -22.57 -3.29 6.88
C LEU A 379 -24.00 -3.38 7.42
N ASN A 380 -24.40 -4.53 7.96
CA ASN A 380 -25.76 -4.70 8.50
C ASN A 380 -26.02 -3.70 9.64
N HIS A 381 -25.05 -3.52 10.52
CA HIS A 381 -25.18 -2.55 11.61
C HIS A 381 -25.11 -1.10 11.09
N ILE A 382 -24.23 -0.79 10.14
CA ILE A 382 -24.20 0.55 9.51
C ILE A 382 -25.57 0.89 8.92
N VAL A 383 -26.25 -0.08 8.30
CA VAL A 383 -27.60 0.10 7.78
C VAL A 383 -28.61 0.37 8.91
N GLU A 384 -28.53 -0.33 10.04
CA GLU A 384 -29.40 -0.09 11.20
C GLU A 384 -29.25 1.32 11.78
N LEU A 385 -28.04 1.88 11.75
CA LEU A 385 -27.76 3.26 12.17
C LEU A 385 -28.42 4.30 11.25
N GLN A 386 -28.80 3.93 10.03
CA GLN A 386 -29.40 4.82 9.02
C GLN A 386 -28.65 6.16 8.84
N PRO A 387 -27.31 6.20 8.74
CA PRO A 387 -26.60 7.45 8.51
C PRO A 387 -27.04 8.10 7.19
N GLU A 388 -27.05 9.43 7.16
CA GLU A 388 -27.37 10.21 5.97
C GLU A 388 -26.31 10.02 4.88
N ARG A 389 -25.04 9.83 5.29
CA ARG A 389 -23.88 9.69 4.40
C ARG A 389 -22.93 8.61 4.86
N ILE A 390 -22.45 7.80 3.91
CA ILE A 390 -21.43 6.78 4.12
C ILE A 390 -20.28 7.05 3.14
N LEU A 391 -19.10 7.35 3.67
CA LEU A 391 -17.87 7.46 2.90
C LEU A 391 -17.05 6.18 3.04
N TYR A 392 -16.82 5.47 1.94
CA TYR A 392 -16.08 4.21 1.93
C TYR A 392 -14.78 4.40 1.15
N VAL A 393 -13.63 4.19 1.81
CA VAL A 393 -12.30 4.10 1.20
C VAL A 393 -11.94 2.62 1.02
N SER A 394 -11.43 2.22 -0.15
CA SER A 394 -11.12 0.82 -0.44
C SER A 394 -9.88 0.65 -1.30
N CYS A 395 -9.05 -0.31 -0.91
CA CYS A 395 -7.91 -0.81 -1.69
C CYS A 395 -8.22 -2.08 -2.51
N ASN A 396 -9.48 -2.54 -2.51
CA ASN A 396 -9.93 -3.71 -3.26
C ASN A 396 -11.29 -3.45 -3.92
N PRO A 397 -11.32 -3.28 -5.25
CA PRO A 397 -12.55 -2.89 -5.93
C PRO A 397 -13.59 -4.03 -5.95
N ALA A 398 -13.18 -5.29 -5.89
CA ALA A 398 -14.12 -6.42 -5.87
C ALA A 398 -14.93 -6.49 -4.57
N THR A 399 -14.28 -6.31 -3.41
CA THR A 399 -14.98 -6.27 -2.11
C THR A 399 -15.77 -4.98 -1.94
N LEU A 400 -15.29 -3.87 -2.51
CA LEU A 400 -16.04 -2.61 -2.55
C LEU A 400 -17.39 -2.78 -3.25
N VAL A 401 -17.42 -3.39 -4.44
CA VAL A 401 -18.65 -3.62 -5.22
C VAL A 401 -19.65 -4.45 -4.42
N ARG A 402 -19.19 -5.56 -3.82
CA ARG A 402 -20.02 -6.40 -2.94
C ARG A 402 -20.63 -5.58 -1.81
N ASP A 403 -19.82 -4.75 -1.14
CA ASP A 403 -20.25 -4.01 0.04
C ASP A 403 -21.23 -2.88 -0.34
N ILE A 404 -20.98 -2.17 -1.44
CA ILE A 404 -21.89 -1.15 -1.97
C ILE A 404 -23.24 -1.78 -2.36
N GLN A 405 -23.27 -2.97 -2.96
CA GLN A 405 -24.52 -3.64 -3.32
C GLN A 405 -25.44 -3.82 -2.11
N ILE A 406 -24.88 -4.24 -0.97
CA ILE A 406 -25.63 -4.39 0.28
C ILE A 406 -26.19 -3.03 0.75
N LEU A 407 -25.40 -1.97 0.70
CA LEU A 407 -25.88 -0.64 1.08
C LEU A 407 -27.00 -0.16 0.15
N VAL A 408 -26.88 -0.39 -1.16
CA VAL A 408 -27.90 -0.02 -2.16
C VAL A 408 -29.20 -0.80 -1.97
N GLU A 409 -29.12 -2.10 -1.66
CA GLU A 409 -30.28 -2.92 -1.29
C GLU A 409 -31.04 -2.37 -0.08
N HIS A 410 -30.35 -1.61 0.79
CA HIS A 410 -30.93 -0.95 1.96
C HIS A 410 -31.22 0.55 1.74
N GLY A 411 -31.36 0.96 0.48
CA GLY A 411 -31.87 2.28 0.09
C GLY A 411 -30.80 3.36 -0.09
N TYR A 412 -29.51 3.04 0.06
CA TYR A 412 -28.47 4.01 -0.26
C TYR A 412 -28.27 4.17 -1.77
N ARG A 413 -27.79 5.33 -2.20
CA ARG A 413 -27.39 5.62 -3.57
C ARG A 413 -25.92 6.01 -3.61
N LEU A 414 -25.17 5.36 -4.48
CA LEU A 414 -23.80 5.75 -4.81
C LEU A 414 -23.83 7.04 -5.63
N VAL A 415 -23.34 8.15 -5.06
CA VAL A 415 -23.43 9.49 -5.69
C VAL A 415 -22.08 10.05 -6.12
N LYS A 416 -20.97 9.59 -5.52
CA LYS A 416 -19.61 9.99 -5.91
C LYS A 416 -18.67 8.80 -5.88
N ALA A 417 -17.72 8.78 -6.80
CA ALA A 417 -16.61 7.85 -6.79
C ALA A 417 -15.35 8.50 -7.37
N ALA A 418 -14.22 8.35 -6.69
CA ALA A 418 -12.92 8.79 -7.16
C ALA A 418 -11.93 7.63 -7.07
N MET A 419 -11.03 7.56 -8.04
CA MET A 419 -9.80 6.78 -7.88
C MET A 419 -8.78 7.57 -7.06
N ILE A 420 -7.94 6.84 -6.33
CA ILE A 420 -6.81 7.39 -5.58
C ILE A 420 -5.54 6.74 -6.12
N ASP A 421 -4.64 7.55 -6.68
CA ASP A 421 -3.34 7.12 -7.18
C ASP A 421 -2.29 7.13 -6.06
N MET A 422 -2.55 6.35 -5.00
CA MET A 422 -1.68 6.24 -3.82
C MET A 422 -0.33 5.58 -4.14
N PHE A 423 -0.31 4.71 -5.15
CA PHE A 423 0.88 3.97 -5.58
C PHE A 423 1.07 4.04 -7.11
N PRO A 424 1.50 5.20 -7.64
CA PRO A 424 1.92 5.31 -9.04
C PRO A 424 2.94 4.22 -9.40
N GLN A 425 3.01 3.82 -10.67
CA GLN A 425 3.88 2.74 -11.18
C GLN A 425 3.54 1.31 -10.74
N THR A 426 2.47 1.12 -9.96
CA THR A 426 2.06 -0.19 -9.45
C THR A 426 0.66 -0.60 -9.90
N GLY A 427 0.35 -1.89 -9.82
CA GLY A 427 -0.99 -2.44 -10.05
C GLY A 427 -2.01 -2.19 -8.92
N HIS A 428 -1.64 -1.47 -7.86
CA HIS A 428 -2.56 -1.16 -6.77
C HIS A 428 -3.66 -0.20 -7.24
N MET A 429 -4.88 -0.46 -6.78
CA MET A 429 -6.05 0.39 -6.96
C MET A 429 -6.57 0.78 -5.60
N GLU A 430 -6.64 2.08 -5.36
CA GLU A 430 -7.38 2.65 -4.24
C GLU A 430 -8.51 3.52 -4.77
N SER A 431 -9.59 3.58 -4.03
CA SER A 431 -10.80 4.29 -4.42
C SER A 431 -11.53 4.80 -3.21
N MET A 432 -12.30 5.86 -3.40
CA MET A 432 -13.20 6.38 -2.39
C MET A 432 -14.56 6.63 -3.03
N VAL A 433 -15.62 6.27 -2.31
CA VAL A 433 -16.99 6.44 -2.76
C VAL A 433 -17.83 7.10 -1.67
N LEU A 434 -18.82 7.88 -2.10
CA LEU A 434 -19.84 8.44 -1.23
C LEU A 434 -21.19 7.81 -1.56
N LEU A 435 -21.83 7.26 -0.54
CA LEU A 435 -23.23 6.87 -0.59
C LEU A 435 -24.07 7.80 0.28
N VAL A 436 -25.28 8.09 -0.18
CA VAL A 436 -26.27 8.89 0.56
C VAL A 436 -27.57 8.12 0.65
N LYS A 437 -28.32 8.35 1.74
CA LYS A 437 -29.64 7.73 1.91
C LYS A 437 -30.66 8.25 0.89
#